data_AF-A0A0K0DNT6-F1
#
_entry.id   AF-A0A0K0DNT6-F1
#
_cell.length_a   1.000
_cell.length_b   1.000
_cell.length_c   1.000
_cell.angle_alpha   90.00
_cell.angle_beta   90.00
_cell.angle_gamma   90.00
#
_symmetry.space_group_name_H-M   'P 1'
#
loop_
_entity.id
_entity.type
_entity.pdbx_description
1 polymer ?
#
loop_
_entity_poly.entity_id
_entity_poly.type
_entity_poly.pdbx_seq_one_letter_code
_entity_poly.pdbx_strand_id
1 'polypeptide(L)'
;LNAWRIPQGLINAESFIKMSNVALLHFISPTLRILMFVQLKFFCLGMRPPPPPICIARVSRYSLMWRHFDAGLYQFLKNQVYIPLMKIPLPLSLAIVRIFGTLAAVFGVVLAWHGFKTNYICWVSLSALELIIERVGKLIWNTARFQDFRQRIGETNTRRVVAVAMLATVIPGIFGVFFFLGEQGIGSVVDSAGFVLLHLLILGYFFNHVCLDFETKYEHKKSGQE
;
A
#
# COMPACT_ATOMS: atom_id res chain seq x y z
N LEU A 1 -13.36 7.22 -54.14
CA LEU A 1 -12.45 6.15 -53.68
C LEU A 1 -11.52 6.73 -52.63
N ASN A 2 -11.60 6.17 -51.42
CA ASN A 2 -10.63 6.26 -50.31
C ASN A 2 -10.55 7.56 -49.49
N ALA A 3 -11.56 7.77 -48.65
CA ALA A 3 -11.47 8.59 -47.43
C ALA A 3 -11.65 7.70 -46.18
N TRP A 4 -10.65 6.87 -45.90
CA TRP A 4 -10.51 6.13 -44.63
C TRP A 4 -9.03 5.94 -44.33
N ARG A 5 -8.45 6.77 -43.45
CA ARG A 5 -7.25 6.38 -42.70
C ARG A 5 -7.31 7.01 -41.31
N ILE A 6 -7.44 6.12 -40.34
CA ILE A 6 -7.68 6.34 -38.90
C ILE A 6 -6.43 6.96 -38.25
N PRO A 7 -6.54 7.95 -37.34
CA PRO A 7 -5.40 8.48 -36.62
C PRO A 7 -4.87 7.46 -35.60
N GLN A 8 -3.54 7.32 -35.54
CA GLN A 8 -2.86 6.45 -34.59
C GLN A 8 -2.97 7.00 -33.17
N GLY A 9 -3.98 6.52 -32.44
CA GLY A 9 -4.14 6.67 -31.00
C GLY A 9 -4.31 5.30 -30.37
N LEU A 10 -3.23 4.50 -30.35
CA LEU A 10 -3.21 3.26 -29.60
C LEU A 10 -1.99 3.34 -28.68
N ILE A 11 -2.25 3.62 -27.40
CA ILE A 11 -1.32 3.35 -26.31
C ILE A 11 -1.16 1.83 -26.30
N ASN A 12 -0.17 1.35 -27.06
CA ASN A 12 0.06 -0.07 -27.28
C ASN A 12 0.44 -0.71 -25.94
N ALA A 13 -0.01 -1.94 -25.69
CA ALA A 13 0.35 -2.75 -24.52
C ALA A 13 1.88 -2.79 -24.29
N GLU A 14 2.69 -2.57 -25.32
CA GLU A 14 4.13 -2.36 -25.22
C GLU A 14 4.54 -1.20 -24.30
N SER A 15 3.80 -0.09 -24.28
CA SER A 15 4.11 1.05 -23.41
C SER A 15 3.83 0.73 -21.94
N PHE A 16 2.79 -0.07 -21.65
CA PHE A 16 2.51 -0.58 -20.31
C PHE A 16 3.55 -1.62 -19.86
N ILE A 17 3.98 -2.50 -20.77
CA ILE A 17 5.06 -3.49 -20.53
C ILE A 17 6.43 -2.79 -20.39
N LYS A 18 6.71 -1.75 -21.18
CA LYS A 18 7.91 -0.92 -21.04
C LYS A 18 7.90 -0.17 -19.71
N MET A 19 6.76 0.36 -19.27
CA MET A 19 6.61 0.97 -17.94
C MET A 19 6.80 -0.04 -16.80
N SER A 20 6.27 -1.27 -16.91
CA SER A 20 6.53 -2.31 -15.91
C SER A 20 8.01 -2.71 -15.85
N ASN A 21 8.67 -2.76 -17.01
CA ASN A 21 10.09 -3.11 -17.10
C ASN A 21 11.00 -1.98 -16.60
N VAL A 22 10.64 -0.73 -16.83
CA VAL A 22 11.35 0.45 -16.27
C VAL A 22 11.17 0.53 -14.75
N ALA A 23 9.96 0.26 -14.23
CA ALA A 23 9.74 0.16 -12.79
C ALA A 23 10.58 -0.96 -12.14
N LEU A 24 10.71 -2.12 -12.81
CA LEU A 24 11.59 -3.22 -12.38
C LEU A 24 13.09 -2.84 -12.44
N LEU A 25 13.52 -2.11 -13.46
CA LEU A 25 14.92 -1.69 -13.63
C LEU A 25 15.33 -0.57 -12.65
N HIS A 26 14.45 0.37 -12.34
CA HIS A 26 14.71 1.41 -11.34
C HIS A 26 14.69 0.89 -9.89
N PHE A 27 14.04 -0.24 -9.64
CA PHE A 27 14.13 -0.97 -8.37
C PHE A 27 15.55 -1.55 -8.12
N ILE A 28 16.33 -1.76 -9.19
CA ILE A 28 17.59 -2.52 -9.13
C ILE A 28 18.85 -1.64 -8.96
N SER A 29 18.83 -0.35 -9.30
CA SER A 29 20.12 0.35 -9.55
C SER A 29 20.82 1.02 -8.34
N PRO A 30 20.17 1.79 -7.43
CA PRO A 30 20.87 2.35 -6.25
C PRO A 30 20.43 1.74 -4.91
N THR A 31 19.14 1.47 -4.72
CA THR A 31 18.55 1.02 -3.44
C THR A 31 18.92 -0.43 -3.13
N LEU A 32 18.95 -1.29 -4.15
CA LEU A 32 19.37 -2.69 -4.04
C LEU A 32 20.85 -2.82 -3.65
N ARG A 33 21.70 -1.90 -4.11
CA ARG A 33 23.12 -1.88 -3.72
C ARG A 33 23.26 -1.61 -2.22
N ILE A 34 22.59 -0.60 -1.69
CA ILE A 34 22.65 -0.26 -0.25
C ILE A 34 22.05 -1.40 0.59
N LEU A 35 20.92 -1.98 0.20
CA LEU A 35 20.32 -3.14 0.87
C LEU A 35 21.23 -4.37 0.84
N MET A 36 21.87 -4.67 -0.29
CA MET A 36 22.88 -5.74 -0.39
C MET A 36 24.09 -5.48 0.52
N PHE A 37 24.62 -4.25 0.57
CA PHE A 37 25.75 -3.90 1.43
C PHE A 37 25.40 -4.01 2.92
N VAL A 38 24.17 -3.65 3.30
CA VAL A 38 23.67 -3.77 4.68
C VAL A 38 23.49 -5.24 5.05
N GLN A 39 22.87 -6.07 4.19
CA GLN A 39 22.72 -7.50 4.44
C GLN A 39 24.05 -8.26 4.47
N LEU A 40 25.02 -7.88 3.61
CA LEU A 40 26.36 -8.43 3.61
C LEU A 40 27.12 -8.08 4.91
N LYS A 41 26.97 -6.85 5.43
CA LYS A 41 27.52 -6.47 6.75
C LYS A 41 26.91 -7.27 7.89
N PHE A 42 25.59 -7.53 7.88
CA PHE A 42 24.96 -8.37 8.90
C PHE A 42 25.49 -9.80 8.87
N PHE A 43 25.66 -10.38 7.67
CA PHE A 43 26.22 -11.72 7.51
C PHE A 43 27.68 -11.80 7.98
N CYS A 44 28.53 -10.82 7.65
CA CYS A 44 29.91 -10.75 8.12
C CYS A 44 30.03 -10.54 9.65
N LEU A 45 29.00 -10.00 10.31
CA LEU A 45 28.94 -9.78 11.76
C LEU A 45 28.26 -10.93 12.52
N GLY A 46 27.89 -12.04 11.86
CA GLY A 46 27.18 -13.16 12.49
C GLY A 46 25.73 -12.85 12.88
N MET A 47 25.17 -11.74 12.37
CA MET A 47 23.80 -11.32 12.62
C MET A 47 22.86 -11.95 11.59
N ARG A 48 21.71 -12.47 12.04
CA ARG A 48 20.69 -12.99 11.13
C ARG A 48 19.93 -11.84 10.48
N PRO A 49 19.94 -11.70 9.14
CA PRO A 49 19.19 -10.64 8.48
C PRO A 49 17.66 -10.88 8.64
N PRO A 50 16.85 -9.81 8.60
CA PRO A 50 15.40 -9.94 8.60
C PRO A 50 14.91 -10.70 7.35
N PRO A 51 13.71 -11.31 7.41
CA PRO A 51 13.14 -12.04 6.29
C PRO A 51 12.96 -11.15 5.06
N PRO A 52 12.96 -11.72 3.84
CA PRO A 52 12.81 -10.96 2.61
C PRO A 52 11.44 -10.27 2.53
N PRO A 53 11.34 -9.18 1.75
CA PRO A 53 10.10 -8.45 1.63
C PRO A 53 9.00 -9.29 0.98
N ILE A 54 7.75 -9.03 1.37
CA ILE A 54 6.61 -9.69 0.74
C ILE A 54 6.31 -9.06 -0.63
N CYS A 55 5.74 -9.86 -1.53
CA CYS A 55 5.25 -9.33 -2.80
C CYS A 55 4.08 -8.37 -2.56
N ILE A 56 4.23 -7.09 -2.94
CA ILE A 56 3.19 -6.05 -2.83
C ILE A 56 1.96 -6.45 -3.64
N ALA A 57 2.13 -7.13 -4.77
CA ALA A 57 1.04 -7.66 -5.59
C ALA A 57 0.31 -8.86 -4.95
N ARG A 58 0.59 -9.22 -3.69
CA ARG A 58 -0.16 -10.23 -2.92
C ARG A 58 -0.86 -9.63 -1.69
N VAL A 59 -0.77 -8.32 -1.46
CA VAL A 59 -1.30 -7.70 -0.24
C VAL A 59 -2.14 -6.48 -0.55
N SER A 60 -3.39 -6.50 -0.05
CA SER A 60 -4.31 -5.37 -0.09
C SER A 60 -4.48 -4.66 1.27
N ARG A 61 -3.91 -5.22 2.35
CA ARG A 61 -3.80 -4.57 3.67
C ARG A 61 -2.52 -3.76 3.77
N TYR A 62 -2.64 -2.44 3.79
CA TYR A 62 -1.50 -1.53 3.77
C TYR A 62 -0.71 -1.55 5.07
N SER A 63 -1.33 -1.83 6.22
CA SER A 63 -0.55 -2.05 7.45
C SER A 63 0.32 -3.29 7.36
N LEU A 64 -0.10 -4.32 6.62
CA LEU A 64 0.69 -5.53 6.41
C LEU A 64 1.81 -5.28 5.40
N MET A 65 1.50 -4.54 4.33
CA MET A 65 2.48 -4.07 3.34
C MET A 65 3.60 -3.29 4.03
N TRP A 66 3.31 -2.22 4.77
CA TRP A 66 4.32 -1.41 5.46
C TRP A 66 5.19 -2.18 6.45
N ARG A 67 4.65 -3.24 7.07
CA ARG A 67 5.40 -4.11 7.99
C ARG A 67 6.48 -4.95 7.31
N HIS A 68 6.29 -5.28 6.04
CA HIS A 68 7.08 -6.28 5.33
C HIS A 68 7.63 -5.79 3.98
N PHE A 69 7.31 -4.56 3.57
CA PHE A 69 7.89 -3.93 2.39
C PHE A 69 9.37 -3.60 2.64
N ASP A 70 9.66 -3.01 3.79
CA ASP A 70 11.00 -2.82 4.30
C ASP A 70 11.01 -3.06 5.82
N ALA A 71 11.49 -4.23 6.22
CA ALA A 71 11.53 -4.64 7.62
C ALA A 71 12.48 -3.75 8.45
N GLY A 72 13.58 -3.26 7.88
CA GLY A 72 14.54 -2.41 8.58
C GLY A 72 13.94 -1.04 8.88
N LEU A 73 13.40 -0.39 7.85
CA LEU A 73 12.70 0.89 7.96
C LEU A 73 11.51 0.77 8.93
N TYR A 74 10.69 -0.26 8.79
CA TYR A 74 9.55 -0.47 9.69
C TYR A 74 9.97 -0.58 11.15
N GLN A 75 11.01 -1.37 11.46
CA GLN A 75 11.50 -1.52 12.84
C GLN A 75 12.07 -0.21 13.38
N PHE A 76 12.78 0.56 12.56
CA PHE A 76 13.26 1.88 12.93
C PHE A 76 12.10 2.82 13.27
N LEU A 77 11.14 3.02 12.34
CA LEU A 77 9.98 3.88 12.55
C LEU A 77 9.15 3.44 13.76
N LYS A 78 8.95 2.13 13.93
CA LYS A 78 8.22 1.57 15.06
C LYS A 78 8.89 1.88 16.40
N ASN A 79 10.18 1.55 16.52
CA ASN A 79 10.87 1.56 17.81
C ASN A 79 11.38 2.95 18.19
N GLN A 80 11.76 3.78 17.21
CA GLN A 80 12.36 5.10 17.45
C GLN A 80 11.33 6.25 17.39
N VAL A 81 10.21 6.06 16.70
CA VAL A 81 9.22 7.13 16.50
C VAL A 81 7.86 6.75 17.09
N TYR A 82 7.23 5.69 16.57
CA TYR A 82 5.86 5.33 16.92
C TYR A 82 5.69 4.96 18.41
N ILE A 83 6.49 4.01 18.93
CA ILE A 83 6.38 3.55 20.32
C ILE A 83 6.68 4.68 21.32
N PRO A 84 7.77 5.47 21.17
CA PRO A 84 8.04 6.59 22.06
C PRO A 84 6.90 7.60 22.11
N LEU A 85 6.35 8.01 20.95
CA LEU A 85 5.25 8.98 20.89
C LEU A 85 3.95 8.44 21.51
N MET A 86 3.67 7.15 21.32
CA MET A 86 2.49 6.51 21.93
C MET A 86 2.59 6.34 23.45
N LYS A 87 3.81 6.32 24.00
CA LYS A 87 4.07 6.22 25.45
C LYS A 87 3.98 7.55 26.20
N ILE A 88 3.92 8.68 25.48
CA ILE A 88 3.78 10.00 26.11
C ILE A 88 2.43 10.04 26.85
N PRO A 89 2.42 10.32 28.18
CA PRO A 89 1.19 10.42 28.95
C PRO A 89 0.41 11.66 28.47
N LEU A 90 -0.75 11.42 27.87
CA LEU A 90 -1.65 12.46 27.38
C LEU A 90 -3.08 12.16 27.88
N PRO A 91 -3.87 13.20 28.23
CA PRO A 91 -5.27 13.01 28.60
C PRO A 91 -6.06 12.38 27.45
N LEU A 92 -7.11 11.63 27.79
CA LEU A 92 -7.93 10.91 26.80
C LEU A 92 -8.54 11.84 25.75
N SER A 93 -8.85 13.09 26.11
CA SER A 93 -9.32 14.13 25.18
C SER A 93 -8.36 14.39 24.02
N LEU A 94 -7.06 14.14 24.19
CA LEU A 94 -6.02 14.30 23.17
C LEU A 94 -5.65 12.99 22.47
N ALA A 95 -6.40 11.91 22.67
CA ALA A 95 -6.09 10.61 22.06
C ALA A 95 -6.09 10.66 20.52
N ILE A 96 -7.03 11.40 19.93
CA ILE A 96 -7.11 11.60 18.47
C ILE A 96 -5.88 12.37 17.97
N VAL A 97 -5.52 13.47 18.66
CA VAL A 97 -4.33 14.27 18.36
C VAL A 97 -3.08 13.41 18.44
N ARG A 98 -2.95 12.55 19.45
CA ARG A 98 -1.82 11.62 19.58
C ARG A 98 -1.73 10.66 18.39
N ILE A 99 -2.86 10.10 17.94
CA ILE A 99 -2.87 9.16 16.80
C ILE A 99 -2.43 9.86 15.52
N PHE A 100 -3.05 11.00 15.17
CA PHE A 100 -2.70 11.73 13.96
C PHE A 100 -1.30 12.34 14.03
N GLY A 101 -0.90 12.87 15.19
CA GLY A 101 0.44 13.39 15.44
C GLY A 101 1.52 12.32 15.31
N THR A 102 1.27 11.11 15.82
CA THR A 102 2.20 9.98 15.66
C THR A 102 2.29 9.54 14.21
N LEU A 103 1.16 9.47 13.49
CA LEU A 103 1.12 9.15 12.07
C LEU A 103 1.91 10.17 11.26
N ALA A 104 1.69 11.47 11.52
CA ALA A 104 2.39 12.57 10.88
C ALA A 104 3.90 12.55 11.19
N ALA A 105 4.31 12.22 12.42
CA ALA A 105 5.71 12.10 12.78
C ALA A 105 6.41 10.94 12.05
N VAL A 106 5.78 9.76 12.01
CA VAL A 106 6.31 8.57 11.31
C VAL A 106 6.48 8.86 9.81
N PHE A 107 5.44 9.38 9.17
CA PHE A 107 5.50 9.72 7.75
C PHE A 107 6.34 10.96 7.45
N GLY A 108 6.48 11.88 8.41
CA GLY A 108 7.37 13.04 8.32
C GLY A 108 8.83 12.63 8.24
N VAL A 109 9.25 11.59 8.99
CA VAL A 109 10.59 11.02 8.88
C VAL A 109 10.81 10.38 7.51
N VAL A 110 9.81 9.64 6.98
CA VAL A 110 9.87 9.07 5.63
C VAL A 110 9.99 10.17 4.57
N LEU A 111 9.19 11.23 4.67
CA LEU A 111 9.22 12.35 3.75
C LEU A 111 10.55 13.10 3.81
N ALA A 112 11.10 13.34 5.01
CA ALA A 112 12.39 14.00 5.18
C ALA A 112 13.54 13.19 4.55
N TRP A 113 13.47 11.86 4.61
CA TRP A 113 14.44 10.97 3.96
C TRP A 113 14.40 11.05 2.43
N HIS A 114 13.20 11.09 1.84
CA HIS A 114 13.02 11.15 0.38
C HIS A 114 13.14 12.58 -0.20
N GLY A 115 12.93 13.60 0.64
CA GLY A 115 12.90 15.01 0.25
C GLY A 115 11.49 15.53 -0.05
N PHE A 116 11.36 16.87 -0.07
CA PHE A 116 10.07 17.57 -0.15
C PHE A 116 9.59 17.84 -1.58
N LYS A 117 9.84 16.93 -2.52
CA LYS A 117 9.29 17.04 -3.88
C LYS A 117 7.80 16.69 -3.88
N THR A 118 7.02 17.32 -4.77
CA THR A 118 5.56 17.14 -4.85
C THR A 118 5.16 15.67 -4.98
N ASN A 119 5.90 14.89 -5.77
CA ASN A 119 5.63 13.47 -5.96
C ASN A 119 5.79 12.65 -4.65
N TYR A 120 6.81 12.93 -3.85
CA TYR A 120 6.98 12.28 -2.53
C TYR A 120 5.94 12.75 -1.51
N ILE A 121 5.55 14.02 -1.54
CA ILE A 121 4.47 14.55 -0.69
C ILE A 121 3.15 13.85 -1.00
N CYS A 122 2.80 13.71 -2.29
CA CYS A 122 1.59 12.99 -2.72
C CYS A 122 1.63 11.52 -2.30
N TRP A 123 2.76 10.83 -2.56
CA TRP A 123 2.93 9.43 -2.17
C TRP A 123 2.75 9.22 -0.66
N VAL A 124 3.46 10.00 0.17
CA VAL A 124 3.38 9.89 1.63
C VAL A 124 1.97 10.20 2.14
N SER A 125 1.29 11.18 1.55
CA SER A 125 -0.08 11.55 1.92
C SER A 125 -1.08 10.42 1.62
N LEU A 126 -0.97 9.79 0.44
CA LEU A 126 -1.80 8.64 0.07
C LEU A 126 -1.52 7.44 1.00
N SER A 127 -0.26 7.18 1.32
CA SER A 127 0.11 6.14 2.28
C SER A 127 -0.43 6.37 3.69
N ALA A 128 -0.46 7.63 4.16
CA ALA A 128 -1.08 7.97 5.43
C ALA A 128 -2.60 7.77 5.38
N LEU A 129 -3.24 8.19 4.28
CA LEU A 129 -4.68 8.02 4.05
C LEU A 129 -5.07 6.53 4.06
N GLU A 130 -4.31 5.66 3.41
CA GLU A 130 -4.55 4.20 3.40
C GLU A 130 -4.59 3.62 4.81
N LEU A 131 -3.64 3.99 5.68
CA LEU A 131 -3.61 3.51 7.07
C LEU A 131 -4.78 4.07 7.91
N ILE A 132 -5.23 5.30 7.62
CA ILE A 132 -6.42 5.88 8.26
C ILE A 132 -7.67 5.09 7.84
N ILE A 133 -7.86 4.85 6.54
CA ILE A 133 -9.00 4.10 6.00
C ILE A 133 -9.00 2.68 6.59
N GLU A 134 -7.85 2.01 6.64
CA GLU A 134 -7.74 0.67 7.24
C GLU A 134 -8.11 0.69 8.74
N ARG A 135 -7.69 1.73 9.47
CA ARG A 135 -8.05 1.91 10.88
C ARG A 135 -9.55 2.13 11.07
N VAL A 136 -10.17 2.97 10.24
CA VAL A 136 -11.63 3.20 10.24
C VAL A 136 -12.36 1.90 9.90
N GLY A 137 -11.92 1.16 8.88
CA GLY A 137 -12.49 -0.14 8.52
C GLY A 137 -12.45 -1.13 9.69
N LYS A 138 -11.34 -1.17 10.44
CA LYS A 138 -11.23 -1.99 11.65
C LYS A 138 -12.17 -1.54 12.77
N LEU A 139 -12.39 -0.22 12.93
CA LEU A 139 -13.35 0.30 13.90
C LEU A 139 -14.78 -0.09 13.51
N ILE A 140 -15.15 0.06 12.23
CA ILE A 140 -16.45 -0.36 11.70
C ILE A 140 -16.67 -1.85 11.91
N TRP A 141 -15.67 -2.67 11.57
CA TRP A 141 -15.71 -4.13 11.75
C TRP A 141 -16.04 -4.51 13.19
N ASN A 142 -15.49 -3.82 14.18
CA ASN A 142 -15.71 -4.14 15.59
C ASN A 142 -17.07 -3.68 16.15
N THR A 143 -17.90 -3.00 15.37
CA THR A 143 -19.22 -2.55 15.85
C THR A 143 -20.25 -3.68 15.80
N ALA A 144 -21.15 -3.72 16.80
CA ALA A 144 -22.26 -4.69 16.84
C ALA A 144 -23.13 -4.61 15.58
N ARG A 145 -23.42 -3.40 15.10
CA ARG A 145 -24.21 -3.19 13.87
C ARG A 145 -23.61 -3.89 12.66
N PHE A 146 -22.28 -3.84 12.50
CA PHE A 146 -21.61 -4.50 11.39
C PHE A 146 -21.61 -6.03 11.56
N GLN A 147 -21.47 -6.53 12.79
CA GLN A 147 -21.56 -7.97 13.07
C GLN A 147 -22.97 -8.52 12.82
N ASP A 148 -24.02 -7.80 13.23
CA ASP A 148 -25.41 -8.16 12.93
C ASP A 148 -25.68 -8.15 11.43
N PHE A 149 -25.16 -7.15 10.72
CA PHE A 149 -25.24 -7.08 9.26
C PHE A 149 -24.55 -8.27 8.59
N ARG A 150 -23.33 -8.61 9.03
CA ARG A 150 -22.56 -9.78 8.55
C ARG A 150 -23.35 -11.08 8.74
N GLN A 151 -23.99 -11.26 9.89
CA GLN A 151 -24.82 -12.44 10.14
C GLN A 151 -26.02 -12.53 9.19
N ARG A 152 -26.65 -11.40 8.84
CA ARG A 152 -27.80 -11.37 7.92
C ARG A 152 -27.44 -11.68 6.47
N ILE A 153 -26.30 -11.18 5.98
CA ILE A 153 -25.89 -11.37 4.57
C ILE A 153 -25.02 -12.61 4.36
N GLY A 154 -24.47 -13.18 5.43
CA GLY A 154 -23.55 -14.32 5.40
C GLY A 154 -22.10 -13.96 5.07
N GLU A 155 -21.19 -14.90 5.32
CA GLU A 155 -19.74 -14.70 5.14
C GLU A 155 -19.34 -14.40 3.69
N THR A 156 -19.92 -15.11 2.73
CA THR A 156 -19.61 -14.92 1.30
C THR A 156 -19.94 -13.51 0.82
N ASN A 157 -21.10 -12.98 1.20
CA ASN A 157 -21.49 -11.62 0.81
C ASN A 157 -20.72 -10.58 1.62
N THR A 158 -20.42 -10.85 2.89
CA THR A 158 -19.54 -9.98 3.70
C THR A 158 -18.18 -9.84 3.05
N ARG A 159 -17.60 -10.93 2.54
CA ARG A 159 -16.33 -10.90 1.79
C ARG A 159 -16.42 -10.02 0.54
N ARG A 160 -17.53 -10.07 -0.21
CA ARG A 160 -17.75 -9.19 -1.38
C ARG A 160 -17.81 -7.72 -0.97
N VAL A 161 -18.55 -7.41 0.10
CA VAL A 161 -18.65 -6.05 0.65
C VAL A 161 -17.28 -5.53 1.09
N VAL A 162 -16.50 -6.34 1.82
CA VAL A 162 -15.14 -5.98 2.22
C VAL A 162 -14.24 -5.80 1.01
N ALA A 163 -14.30 -6.67 0.00
CA ALA A 163 -13.50 -6.54 -1.22
C ALA A 163 -13.79 -5.23 -1.97
N VAL A 164 -15.05 -4.78 -2.01
CA VAL A 164 -15.43 -3.47 -2.54
C VAL A 164 -14.89 -2.34 -1.66
N ALA A 165 -15.04 -2.44 -0.34
CA ALA A 165 -14.53 -1.42 0.58
C ALA A 165 -13.00 -1.25 0.50
N MET A 166 -12.26 -2.34 0.27
CA MET A 166 -10.80 -2.32 0.10
C MET A 166 -10.35 -1.62 -1.20
N LEU A 167 -11.25 -1.32 -2.15
CA LEU A 167 -10.91 -0.43 -3.27
C LEU A 167 -10.49 0.96 -2.80
N ALA A 168 -11.05 1.41 -1.66
CA ALA A 168 -10.70 2.69 -1.04
C ALA A 168 -9.26 2.75 -0.54
N THR A 169 -8.57 1.61 -0.38
CA THR A 169 -7.13 1.57 -0.05
C THR A 169 -6.28 1.19 -1.26
N VAL A 170 -6.72 0.23 -2.08
CA VAL A 170 -5.95 -0.24 -3.24
C VAL A 170 -5.76 0.83 -4.30
N ILE A 171 -6.80 1.59 -4.62
CA ILE A 171 -6.71 2.63 -5.66
C ILE A 171 -5.72 3.73 -5.26
N PRO A 172 -5.84 4.34 -4.05
CA PRO A 172 -4.82 5.26 -3.54
C PRO A 172 -3.40 4.69 -3.57
N GLY A 173 -3.19 3.42 -3.23
CA GLY A 173 -1.84 2.87 -3.20
C GLY A 173 -1.24 2.56 -4.56
N ILE A 174 -2.06 2.22 -5.56
CA ILE A 174 -1.61 2.17 -6.96
C ILE A 174 -1.11 3.56 -7.38
N PHE A 175 -1.91 4.60 -7.14
CA PHE A 175 -1.48 5.99 -7.40
C PHE A 175 -0.27 6.39 -6.57
N GLY A 176 -0.19 5.96 -5.31
CA GLY A 176 0.95 6.20 -4.42
C GLY A 176 2.25 5.65 -5.01
N VAL A 177 2.24 4.42 -5.54
CA VAL A 177 3.40 3.83 -6.22
C VAL A 177 3.76 4.62 -7.48
N PHE A 178 2.79 5.09 -8.26
CA PHE A 178 3.07 5.96 -9.41
C PHE A 178 3.70 7.29 -9.00
N PHE A 179 3.27 7.90 -7.91
CA PHE A 179 3.91 9.12 -7.38
C PHE A 179 5.31 8.84 -6.82
N PHE A 180 5.52 7.67 -6.22
CA PHE A 180 6.82 7.28 -5.67
C PHE A 180 7.87 7.03 -6.76
N LEU A 181 7.51 6.28 -7.80
CA LEU A 181 8.39 5.89 -8.90
C LEU A 181 8.42 6.90 -10.05
N GLY A 182 7.37 7.71 -10.16
CA GLY A 182 7.16 8.61 -11.26
C GLY A 182 8.06 9.85 -11.24
N GLU A 183 8.64 10.15 -12.39
CA GLU A 183 9.28 11.45 -12.63
C GLU A 183 8.20 12.54 -12.85
N GLN A 184 8.55 13.82 -12.68
CA GLN A 184 7.58 14.91 -12.76
C GLN A 184 6.87 14.92 -14.12
N GLY A 185 5.54 14.75 -14.14
CA GLY A 185 4.74 14.89 -15.37
C GLY A 185 3.67 13.81 -15.63
N ILE A 186 3.61 12.73 -14.85
CA ILE A 186 2.65 11.61 -15.07
C ILE A 186 1.19 12.01 -14.73
N GLY A 187 0.95 13.19 -14.17
CA GLY A 187 -0.39 13.70 -13.80
C GLY A 187 -1.29 14.15 -14.97
N SER A 188 -0.88 13.99 -16.23
CA SER A 188 -1.60 14.53 -17.40
C SER A 188 -2.44 13.49 -18.18
N VAL A 189 -2.82 12.37 -17.58
CA VAL A 189 -3.71 11.39 -18.23
C VAL A 189 -5.18 11.78 -17.99
N VAL A 190 -5.64 12.83 -18.67
CA VAL A 190 -7.02 13.37 -18.52
C VAL A 190 -7.99 12.89 -19.60
N ASP A 191 -7.51 12.38 -20.74
CA ASP A 191 -8.40 12.00 -21.86
C ASP A 191 -9.01 10.58 -21.75
N SER A 192 -8.56 9.75 -20.80
CA SER A 192 -9.06 8.37 -20.60
C SER A 192 -9.37 8.02 -19.14
N ALA A 193 -9.48 9.03 -18.27
CA ALA A 193 -9.63 8.85 -16.83
C ALA A 193 -10.80 7.94 -16.43
N GLY A 194 -11.93 7.99 -17.16
CA GLY A 194 -13.08 7.12 -16.92
C GLY A 194 -12.79 5.64 -17.21
N PHE A 195 -12.08 5.34 -18.30
CA PHE A 195 -11.68 3.97 -18.65
C PHE A 195 -10.66 3.45 -17.64
N VAL A 196 -9.68 4.27 -17.25
CA VAL A 196 -8.69 3.92 -16.22
C VAL A 196 -9.37 3.64 -14.89
N LEU A 197 -10.29 4.49 -14.45
CA LEU A 197 -11.04 4.27 -13.21
C LEU A 197 -11.85 2.98 -13.26
N LEU A 198 -12.57 2.72 -14.36
CA LEU A 198 -13.31 1.47 -14.55
C LEU A 198 -12.39 0.24 -14.47
N HIS A 199 -11.21 0.30 -15.09
CA HIS A 199 -10.20 -0.76 -15.01
C HIS A 199 -9.72 -0.98 -13.58
N LEU A 200 -9.42 0.10 -12.85
CA LEU A 200 -8.98 0.03 -11.46
C LEU A 200 -10.06 -0.55 -10.54
N LEU A 201 -11.34 -0.22 -10.76
CA LEU A 201 -12.46 -0.77 -10.00
C LEU A 201 -12.61 -2.27 -10.25
N ILE A 202 -12.62 -2.70 -11.51
CA ILE A 202 -12.82 -4.10 -11.88
C ILE A 202 -11.64 -4.96 -11.42
N LEU A 203 -10.41 -4.61 -11.84
CA LEU A 203 -9.22 -5.37 -11.50
C LEU A 203 -8.91 -5.29 -10.00
N GLY A 204 -9.12 -4.13 -9.38
CA GLY A 204 -8.97 -3.94 -7.93
C GLY A 204 -9.91 -4.84 -7.12
N TYR A 205 -11.14 -5.05 -7.59
CA TYR A 205 -12.08 -5.93 -6.92
C TYR A 205 -11.62 -7.39 -6.96
N PHE A 206 -11.19 -7.89 -8.13
CA PHE A 206 -10.64 -9.23 -8.25
C PHE A 206 -9.35 -9.38 -7.43
N PHE A 207 -8.48 -8.39 -7.47
CA PHE A 207 -7.25 -8.33 -6.67
C PHE A 207 -7.56 -8.44 -5.16
N ASN A 208 -8.55 -7.68 -4.67
CA ASN A 208 -8.97 -7.75 -3.27
C ASN A 208 -9.51 -9.12 -2.90
N HIS A 209 -10.30 -9.74 -3.78
CA HIS A 209 -10.78 -11.10 -3.56
C HIS A 209 -9.65 -12.12 -3.41
N VAL A 210 -8.62 -12.03 -4.26
CA VAL A 210 -7.45 -12.92 -4.20
C VAL A 210 -6.65 -12.67 -2.91
N CYS A 211 -6.41 -11.40 -2.56
CA CYS A 211 -5.66 -11.06 -1.35
C CYS A 211 -6.37 -11.51 -0.07
N LEU A 212 -7.69 -11.33 0.01
CA LEU A 212 -8.52 -11.83 1.12
C LEU A 212 -8.43 -13.36 1.23
N ASP A 213 -8.34 -14.09 0.11
CA ASP A 213 -8.19 -15.54 0.12
C ASP A 213 -6.87 -15.99 0.76
N PHE A 214 -5.79 -15.34 0.35
CA PHE A 214 -4.46 -15.62 0.89
C PHE A 214 -4.40 -15.31 2.38
N GLU A 215 -5.05 -14.25 2.81
CA GLU A 215 -5.15 -13.85 4.21
C GLU A 215 -5.89 -14.88 5.05
N THR A 216 -7.09 -15.32 4.61
CA THR A 216 -7.84 -16.36 5.31
C THR A 216 -7.05 -17.66 5.42
N LYS A 217 -6.42 -18.11 4.33
CA LYS A 217 -5.57 -19.32 4.33
C LYS A 217 -4.37 -19.19 5.27
N TYR A 218 -3.74 -18.02 5.28
CA TYR A 218 -2.62 -17.75 6.19
C TYR A 218 -3.06 -17.77 7.66
N GLU A 219 -4.23 -17.23 7.98
CA GLU A 219 -4.78 -17.23 9.34
C GLU A 219 -5.16 -18.65 9.81
N HIS A 220 -5.76 -19.48 8.94
CA HIS A 220 -6.02 -20.90 9.25
C HIS A 220 -4.75 -21.70 9.50
N LYS A 221 -3.72 -21.54 8.66
CA LYS A 221 -2.43 -22.20 8.87
C LYS A 221 -1.79 -21.80 10.19
N LYS A 222 -1.97 -20.55 10.61
CA LYS A 222 -1.43 -20.03 11.88
C LYS A 222 -2.21 -20.54 13.10
N SER A 223 -3.52 -20.80 12.98
CA SER A 223 -4.36 -21.29 14.08
C SER A 223 -4.23 -22.80 14.33
N GLY A 224 -3.47 -23.53 13.49
CA GLY A 224 -3.28 -24.98 13.63
C GLY A 224 -4.52 -25.80 13.30
N GLN A 225 -5.48 -25.22 12.57
CA GLN A 225 -6.66 -25.91 12.06
C GLN A 225 -6.36 -26.46 10.66
N GLU A 226 -5.51 -27.50 10.60
CA GLU A 226 -5.40 -28.39 9.43
C GLU A 226 -6.31 -29.61 9.60
#